data_AF-A0A1B6DVQ4-F1
#
_entry.id   AF-A0A1B6DVQ4-F1
#
_cell.length_a   1.000
_cell.length_b   1.000
_cell.length_c   1.000
_cell.angle_alpha   90.00
_cell.angle_beta   90.00
_cell.angle_gamma   90.00
#
_symmetry.space_group_name_H-M   'P 1'
#
loop_
_entity.id
_entity.type
_entity.pdbx_description
1 polymer ?
#
loop_
_entity_poly.entity_id
_entity_poly.type
_entity_poly.pdbx_seq_one_letter_code
_entity_poly.pdbx_strand_id
1 'polypeptide(L)'
;MFSRKILFNPKELTHENLIHQACSMSVNAASQLLTQTVIAIFEITKNYRSALKKLASVLEEVSTLPSIGFQEDIADTIIECRNIISEEKRQLNELLSLMEYVEKVVIATIETSYIAGAQTACEILSERLHSANTLLENEKREIKELEEEIVRLQKLVILNTKIESDEQEKK
;
A
#
# COMPACT_ATOMS: atom_id res chain seq x y z
N MET A 1 -51.86 16.14 19.71
CA MET A 1 -50.96 14.96 19.76
C MET A 1 -51.08 14.23 18.42
N PHE A 2 -50.28 14.61 17.42
CA PHE A 2 -50.37 14.02 16.09
C PHE A 2 -49.74 12.63 16.11
N SER A 3 -50.57 11.59 16.16
CA SER A 3 -50.12 10.21 15.94
C SER A 3 -49.73 10.08 14.47
N ARG A 4 -48.42 10.20 14.19
CA ARG A 4 -47.83 9.94 12.88
C ARG A 4 -48.01 8.44 12.60
N LYS A 5 -49.11 8.06 11.96
CA LYS A 5 -49.25 6.72 11.37
C LYS A 5 -48.10 6.59 10.38
N ILE A 6 -47.10 5.77 10.72
CA ILE A 6 -46.08 5.35 9.77
C ILE A 6 -46.83 4.47 8.76
N LEU A 7 -47.24 5.07 7.65
CA LEU A 7 -47.76 4.36 6.49
C LEU A 7 -46.56 3.65 5.84
N PHE A 8 -46.22 2.47 6.35
CA PHE A 8 -45.31 1.58 5.63
C PHE A 8 -45.98 1.20 4.31
N ASN A 9 -45.34 1.51 3.19
CA ASN A 9 -45.81 1.11 1.89
C ASN A 9 -45.59 -0.42 1.78
N PRO A 10 -46.63 -1.25 1.59
CA PRO A 10 -46.48 -2.71 1.54
C PRO A 10 -45.50 -3.18 0.44
N LYS A 11 -45.27 -2.34 -0.57
CA LYS A 11 -44.27 -2.56 -1.61
C LYS A 11 -42.83 -2.51 -1.07
N GLU A 12 -42.53 -1.76 -0.02
CA GLU A 12 -41.18 -1.64 0.57
C GLU A 12 -40.75 -2.88 1.36
N LEU A 13 -41.68 -3.78 1.69
CA LEU A 13 -41.43 -5.01 2.47
C LEU A 13 -41.43 -6.27 1.61
N THR A 14 -41.39 -6.14 0.27
CA THR A 14 -41.20 -7.31 -0.59
C THR A 14 -39.79 -7.86 -0.40
N HIS A 15 -39.63 -9.19 -0.48
CA HIS A 15 -38.32 -9.83 -0.40
C HIS A 15 -37.32 -9.25 -1.41
N GLU A 16 -37.79 -8.89 -2.60
CA GLU A 16 -37.00 -8.22 -3.63
C GLU A 16 -36.42 -6.87 -3.17
N ASN A 17 -37.25 -6.00 -2.56
CA ASN A 17 -36.79 -4.71 -2.06
C ASN A 17 -35.86 -4.85 -0.85
N LEU A 18 -36.08 -5.85 0.01
CA LEU A 18 -35.16 -6.16 1.11
C LEU A 18 -33.80 -6.66 0.60
N ILE A 19 -33.79 -7.51 -0.44
CA ILE A 19 -32.56 -7.98 -1.09
C ILE A 19 -31.82 -6.80 -1.74
N HIS A 20 -32.52 -5.91 -2.43
CA HIS A 20 -31.93 -4.72 -3.05
C HIS A 20 -31.30 -3.79 -1.97
N GLN A 21 -31.98 -3.60 -0.84
CA GLN A 21 -31.43 -2.84 0.30
C GLN A 21 -30.19 -3.50 0.89
N ALA A 22 -30.21 -4.83 1.09
CA ALA A 22 -29.06 -5.58 1.60
C ALA A 22 -27.85 -5.49 0.65
N CYS A 23 -28.07 -5.53 -0.67
CA CYS A 23 -27.02 -5.35 -1.67
C CYS A 23 -26.42 -3.93 -1.59
N SER A 24 -27.27 -2.90 -1.50
CA SER A 24 -26.81 -1.52 -1.32
C SER A 24 -25.95 -1.34 -0.06
N MET A 25 -26.37 -1.94 1.07
CA MET A 25 -25.57 -1.94 2.30
C MET A 25 -24.23 -2.67 2.12
N SER A 26 -24.23 -3.81 1.44
CA SER A 26 -23.03 -4.60 1.17
C SER A 26 -22.05 -3.84 0.28
N VAL A 27 -22.54 -3.18 -0.78
CA VAL A 27 -21.73 -2.32 -1.66
C VAL A 27 -21.07 -1.20 -0.87
N ASN A 28 -21.83 -0.53 0.02
CA ASN A 28 -21.29 0.54 0.84
C ASN A 28 -20.20 0.03 1.79
N ALA A 29 -20.43 -1.10 2.46
CA ALA A 29 -19.46 -1.71 3.36
C ALA A 29 -18.19 -2.16 2.62
N ALA A 30 -18.33 -2.86 1.50
CA ALA A 30 -17.22 -3.30 0.67
C ALA A 30 -16.42 -2.11 0.13
N SER A 31 -17.11 -1.04 -0.31
CA SER A 31 -16.44 0.16 -0.77
C SER A 31 -15.68 0.90 0.33
N GLN A 32 -16.22 0.93 1.54
CA GLN A 32 -15.53 1.54 2.69
C GLN A 32 -14.28 0.74 3.04
N LEU A 33 -14.40 -0.60 3.09
CA LEU A 33 -13.27 -1.48 3.35
C LEU A 33 -12.16 -1.28 2.31
N LEU A 34 -12.51 -1.30 1.02
CA LEU A 34 -11.59 -1.01 -0.08
C LEU A 34 -10.87 0.33 0.11
N THR A 35 -11.64 1.39 0.36
CA THR A 35 -11.07 2.73 0.56
C THR A 35 -10.08 2.78 1.73
N GLN A 36 -10.46 2.22 2.88
CA GLN A 36 -9.61 2.24 4.08
C GLN A 36 -8.34 1.41 3.89
N THR A 37 -8.44 0.24 3.26
CA THR A 37 -7.27 -0.59 2.93
C THR A 37 -6.32 0.13 1.98
N VAL A 38 -6.84 0.76 0.93
CA VAL A 38 -6.03 1.56 0.00
C VAL A 38 -5.34 2.71 0.74
N ILE A 39 -6.07 3.50 1.54
CA ILE A 39 -5.47 4.60 2.32
C ILE A 39 -4.33 4.10 3.22
N ALA A 40 -4.54 3.01 3.96
CA ALA A 40 -3.51 2.42 4.80
C ALA A 40 -2.26 2.00 4.00
N ILE A 41 -2.44 1.41 2.81
CA ILE A 41 -1.33 1.08 1.91
C ILE A 41 -0.59 2.33 1.45
N PHE A 42 -1.30 3.40 1.11
CA PHE A 42 -0.68 4.65 0.69
C PHE A 42 0.13 5.32 1.81
N GLU A 43 -0.39 5.29 3.04
CA GLU A 43 0.31 5.84 4.22
C GLU A 43 1.61 5.08 4.50
N ILE A 44 1.56 3.74 4.57
CA ILE A 44 2.77 2.94 4.80
C ILE A 44 3.76 3.08 3.64
N THR A 45 3.26 3.14 2.39
CA THR A 45 4.11 3.32 1.21
C THR A 45 4.81 4.67 1.23
N LYS A 46 4.15 5.73 1.70
CA LYS A 46 4.76 7.05 1.86
C LYS A 46 5.91 7.02 2.87
N ASN A 47 5.69 6.39 4.03
CA ASN A 47 6.71 6.25 5.06
C ASN A 47 7.89 5.39 4.56
N TYR A 48 7.58 4.27 3.92
CA TYR A 48 8.55 3.39 3.31
C TYR A 48 9.43 4.10 2.27
N ARG A 49 8.83 4.84 1.33
CA ARG A 49 9.56 5.64 0.34
C ARG A 49 10.44 6.70 0.99
N SER A 50 9.98 7.34 2.07
CA SER A 50 10.76 8.33 2.81
C SER A 50 12.02 7.69 3.43
N ALA A 51 11.86 6.53 4.07
CA ALA A 51 12.97 5.78 4.66
C ALA A 51 13.97 5.29 3.60
N LEU A 52 13.48 4.79 2.47
CA LEU A 52 14.32 4.42 1.32
C LEU A 52 15.11 5.62 0.80
N LYS A 53 14.48 6.78 0.59
CA LYS A 53 15.17 7.99 0.13
C LYS A 53 16.22 8.49 1.13
N LYS A 54 15.94 8.41 2.43
CA LYS A 54 16.92 8.73 3.47
C LYS A 54 18.13 7.79 3.37
N LEU A 55 17.90 6.48 3.24
CA LEU A 55 18.97 5.51 3.06
C LEU A 55 19.78 5.76 1.78
N ALA A 56 19.12 6.10 0.66
CA ALA A 56 19.80 6.44 -0.60
C ALA A 56 20.76 7.61 -0.41
N SER A 57 20.29 8.70 0.19
CA SER A 57 21.10 9.90 0.44
C SER A 57 22.32 9.60 1.31
N VAL A 58 22.17 8.78 2.35
CA VAL A 58 23.29 8.39 3.23
C VAL A 58 24.30 7.50 2.48
N LEU A 59 23.82 6.57 1.65
CA LEU A 59 24.69 5.71 0.86
C LEU A 59 25.46 6.49 -0.22
N GLU A 60 24.82 7.46 -0.86
CA GLU A 60 25.47 8.38 -1.79
C GLU A 60 26.58 9.18 -1.11
N GLU A 61 26.30 9.75 0.06
CA GLU A 61 27.30 10.49 0.85
C GLU A 61 28.51 9.61 1.18
N VAL A 62 28.27 8.41 1.72
CA VAL A 62 29.32 7.42 2.03
C VAL A 62 30.13 7.05 0.79
N SER A 63 29.49 6.91 -0.37
CA SER A 63 30.18 6.52 -1.60
C SER A 63 31.20 7.55 -2.11
N THR A 64 31.07 8.80 -1.67
CA THR A 64 31.95 9.92 -2.05
C THR A 64 33.03 10.24 -1.02
N LEU A 65 32.91 9.72 0.20
CA LEU A 65 33.87 9.93 1.28
C LEU A 65 35.04 8.94 1.18
N PRO A 66 36.30 9.36 1.36
CA PRO A 66 37.41 8.44 1.56
C PRO A 66 37.21 7.67 2.87
N SER A 67 37.54 6.37 2.92
CA SER A 67 37.20 5.48 4.05
C SER A 67 37.71 5.90 5.44
N ILE A 68 38.66 6.83 5.51
CA ILE A 68 39.11 7.46 6.78
C ILE A 68 38.02 8.35 7.41
N GLY A 69 37.04 8.81 6.61
CA GLY A 69 35.89 9.60 7.05
C GLY A 69 34.66 8.79 7.47
N PHE A 70 34.73 7.45 7.48
CA PHE A 70 33.61 6.60 7.89
C PHE A 70 33.43 6.68 9.41
N GLN A 71 32.50 7.53 9.84
CA GLN A 71 32.19 7.76 11.25
C GLN A 71 31.16 6.73 11.75
N GLU A 72 31.32 6.29 13.01
CA GLU A 72 30.42 5.34 13.69
C GLU A 72 28.95 5.81 13.60
N ASP A 73 28.71 7.13 13.71
CA ASP A 73 27.39 7.76 13.58
C ASP A 73 26.69 7.48 12.24
N ILE A 74 27.45 7.39 11.14
CA ILE A 74 26.91 7.09 9.81
C ILE A 74 26.50 5.62 9.72
N ALA A 75 27.30 4.73 10.30
CA ALA A 75 26.99 3.31 10.37
C ALA A 75 25.70 3.06 11.18
N ASP A 76 25.57 3.72 12.32
CA ASP A 76 24.35 3.65 13.15
C ASP A 76 23.13 4.17 12.41
N THR A 77 23.26 5.28 11.69
CA THR A 77 22.18 5.84 10.86
C THR A 77 21.75 4.86 9.75
N ILE A 78 22.69 4.17 9.11
CA ILE A 78 22.39 3.14 8.10
C ILE A 78 21.62 1.97 8.72
N ILE A 79 22.05 1.50 9.90
CA ILE A 79 21.39 0.40 10.62
C ILE A 79 19.97 0.80 11.02
N GLU A 80 19.79 1.99 11.58
CA GLU A 80 18.47 2.53 11.95
C GLU A 80 17.54 2.59 10.73
N CYS A 81 18.00 3.17 9.62
CA CYS A 81 17.22 3.26 8.40
C CYS A 81 16.82 1.87 7.86
N ARG A 82 17.74 0.90 7.89
CA ARG A 82 17.45 -0.49 7.47
C ARG A 82 16.41 -1.17 8.34
N ASN A 83 16.44 -0.94 9.66
CA ASN A 83 15.43 -1.47 10.57
C ASN A 83 14.05 -0.89 10.26
N ILE A 84 13.95 0.42 10.06
CA ILE A 84 12.71 1.09 9.67
C ILE A 84 12.19 0.53 8.34
N ILE A 85 13.05 0.46 7.31
CA ILE A 85 12.70 -0.10 6.00
C ILE A 85 12.19 -1.54 6.14
N SER A 86 12.86 -2.39 6.93
CA SER A 86 12.44 -3.78 7.12
C SER A 86 11.05 -3.88 7.75
N GLU A 87 10.77 -3.05 8.75
CA GLU A 87 9.48 -3.06 9.44
C GLU A 87 8.35 -2.52 8.56
N GLU A 88 8.57 -1.39 7.90
CA GLU A 88 7.63 -0.78 6.95
C GLU A 88 7.33 -1.74 5.78
N LYS A 89 8.34 -2.43 5.26
CA LYS A 89 8.18 -3.46 4.21
C LYS A 89 7.33 -4.64 4.69
N ARG A 90 7.52 -5.09 5.93
CA ARG A 90 6.72 -6.16 6.53
C ARG A 90 5.25 -5.75 6.60
N GLN A 91 4.97 -4.57 7.16
CA GLN A 91 3.60 -4.05 7.27
C GLN A 91 2.94 -3.82 5.91
N LEU A 92 3.69 -3.30 4.93
CA LEU A 92 3.21 -3.14 3.56
C LEU A 92 2.79 -4.49 2.95
N ASN A 93 3.61 -5.54 3.10
CA ASN A 93 3.27 -6.86 2.58
C ASN A 93 2.02 -7.45 3.24
N GLU A 94 1.83 -7.22 4.54
CA GLU A 94 0.62 -7.63 5.26
C GLU A 94 -0.63 -6.92 4.71
N LEU A 95 -0.55 -5.61 4.48
CA LEU A 95 -1.65 -4.83 3.90
C LEU A 95 -1.93 -5.18 2.44
N LEU A 96 -0.90 -5.46 1.64
CA LEU A 96 -1.08 -5.96 0.27
C LEU A 96 -1.76 -7.33 0.26
N SER A 97 -1.38 -8.22 1.19
CA SER A 97 -2.06 -9.50 1.35
C SER A 97 -3.53 -9.32 1.74
N LEU A 98 -3.82 -8.38 2.66
CA LEU A 98 -5.20 -8.03 3.01
C LEU A 98 -5.99 -7.53 1.79
N MET A 99 -5.39 -6.67 0.97
CA MET A 99 -6.01 -6.13 -0.24
C MET A 99 -6.46 -7.23 -1.21
N GLU A 100 -5.70 -8.32 -1.37
CA GLU A 100 -6.12 -9.46 -2.21
C GLU A 100 -7.43 -10.11 -1.72
N TYR A 101 -7.67 -10.12 -0.41
CA TYR A 101 -8.93 -10.60 0.16
C TYR A 101 -10.05 -9.57 0.04
N VAL A 102 -9.73 -8.28 0.22
CA VAL A 102 -10.68 -7.18 0.02
C VAL A 102 -11.19 -7.17 -1.42
N GLU A 103 -10.32 -7.37 -2.40
CA GLU A 103 -10.69 -7.51 -3.81
C GLU A 103 -11.70 -8.65 -4.02
N LYS A 104 -11.47 -9.83 -3.43
CA LYS A 104 -12.42 -10.96 -3.51
C LYS A 104 -13.79 -10.61 -2.92
N VAL A 105 -13.82 -9.91 -1.79
CA VAL A 105 -15.07 -9.44 -1.16
C VAL A 105 -15.80 -8.44 -2.06
N VAL A 106 -15.06 -7.50 -2.65
CA VAL A 106 -15.61 -6.48 -3.55
C VAL A 106 -16.18 -7.15 -4.81
N ILE A 107 -15.45 -8.06 -5.44
CA ILE A 107 -15.91 -8.80 -6.63
C ILE A 107 -17.20 -9.58 -6.32
N ALA A 108 -17.23 -10.35 -5.24
CA ALA A 108 -18.42 -11.09 -4.84
C ALA A 108 -19.63 -10.17 -4.58
N THR A 109 -19.38 -8.98 -4.02
CA THR A 109 -20.42 -7.96 -3.77
C THR A 109 -20.95 -7.35 -5.07
N ILE A 110 -20.07 -7.09 -6.05
CA ILE A 110 -20.44 -6.63 -7.40
C ILE A 110 -21.34 -7.67 -8.06
N GLU A 111 -20.92 -8.94 -8.10
CA GLU A 111 -21.67 -10.03 -8.72
C GLU A 111 -23.04 -10.23 -8.07
N THR A 112 -23.08 -10.24 -6.74
CA THR A 112 -24.34 -10.39 -5.98
C THR A 112 -25.29 -9.22 -6.27
N SER A 113 -24.77 -8.00 -6.29
CA SER A 113 -25.57 -6.79 -6.55
C SER A 113 -26.09 -6.74 -7.98
N TYR A 114 -25.31 -7.22 -8.94
CA TYR A 114 -25.74 -7.38 -10.34
C TYR A 114 -26.91 -8.35 -10.46
N ILE A 115 -26.81 -9.54 -9.84
CA ILE A 115 -27.88 -10.55 -9.83
C ILE A 115 -29.15 -10.02 -9.15
N ALA A 116 -29.00 -9.22 -8.09
CA ALA A 116 -30.10 -8.60 -7.36
C ALA A 116 -30.75 -7.40 -8.07
N GLY A 117 -30.29 -7.03 -9.27
CA GLY A 117 -30.82 -5.90 -10.04
C GLY A 117 -30.36 -4.52 -9.56
N ALA A 118 -29.37 -4.46 -8.65
CA ALA A 118 -28.79 -3.22 -8.14
C ALA A 118 -27.64 -2.72 -9.04
N GLN A 119 -27.94 -2.53 -10.32
CA GLN A 119 -26.93 -2.39 -11.38
C GLN A 119 -26.06 -1.13 -11.23
N THR A 120 -26.65 0.02 -10.89
CA THR A 120 -25.87 1.25 -10.65
C THR A 120 -24.88 1.10 -9.50
N ALA A 121 -25.23 0.35 -8.45
CA ALA A 121 -24.35 0.15 -7.31
C ALA A 121 -23.17 -0.77 -7.65
N CYS A 122 -23.39 -1.80 -8.48
CA CYS A 122 -22.31 -2.69 -8.92
C CYS A 122 -21.35 -1.98 -9.89
N GLU A 123 -21.85 -1.13 -10.80
CA GLU A 123 -21.03 -0.33 -11.72
C GLU A 123 -20.08 0.60 -10.96
N ILE A 124 -20.60 1.37 -10.00
CA ILE A 124 -19.80 2.29 -9.17
C ILE A 124 -18.71 1.53 -8.39
N LEU A 125 -19.07 0.40 -7.79
CA LEU A 125 -18.11 -0.39 -7.03
C LEU A 125 -17.02 -1.01 -7.92
N SER A 126 -17.39 -1.45 -9.13
CA SER A 126 -16.45 -1.96 -10.13
C SER A 126 -15.46 -0.89 -10.59
N GLU A 127 -15.92 0.33 -10.87
CA GLU A 127 -15.05 1.45 -11.22
C GLU A 127 -14.09 1.80 -10.07
N ARG A 128 -14.58 1.79 -8.83
CA ARG A 128 -13.74 2.02 -7.65
C ARG A 128 -12.65 0.97 -7.50
N LEU A 129 -12.98 -0.31 -7.68
CA LEU A 129 -12.01 -1.39 -7.64
C LEU A 129 -10.95 -1.22 -8.72
N HIS A 130 -11.36 -0.94 -9.96
CA HIS A 130 -10.45 -0.72 -11.06
C HIS A 130 -9.49 0.46 -10.82
N SER A 131 -10.02 1.58 -10.32
CA SER A 131 -9.22 2.75 -9.96
C SER A 131 -8.21 2.42 -8.84
N ALA A 132 -8.67 1.74 -7.78
CA ALA A 132 -7.80 1.31 -6.68
C ALA A 132 -6.65 0.42 -7.16
N ASN A 133 -6.94 -0.58 -7.99
CA ASN A 133 -5.91 -1.47 -8.53
C ASN A 133 -4.89 -0.72 -9.39
N THR A 134 -5.35 0.19 -10.25
CA THR A 134 -4.46 1.00 -11.10
C THR A 134 -3.52 1.87 -10.25
N LEU A 135 -4.06 2.50 -9.20
CA LEU A 135 -3.29 3.32 -8.27
C LEU A 135 -2.24 2.49 -7.52
N LEU A 136 -2.61 1.31 -7.02
CA LEU A 136 -1.71 0.42 -6.30
C LEU A 136 -0.60 -0.14 -7.20
N GLU A 137 -0.90 -0.49 -8.46
CA GLU A 137 0.10 -0.97 -9.40
C GLU A 137 1.14 0.11 -9.77
N ASN A 138 0.72 1.37 -9.85
CA ASN A 138 1.65 2.48 -10.03
C ASN A 138 2.56 2.66 -8.81
N GLU A 139 2.00 2.65 -7.60
CA GLU A 139 2.79 2.76 -6.37
C GLU A 139 3.78 1.59 -6.21
N LYS A 140 3.36 0.35 -6.48
CA LYS A 140 4.27 -0.81 -6.46
C LYS A 140 5.44 -0.63 -7.41
N ARG A 141 5.20 -0.06 -8.59
CA ARG A 141 6.25 0.22 -9.59
C ARG A 141 7.25 1.24 -9.07
N GLU A 142 6.77 2.36 -8.55
CA GLU A 142 7.64 3.41 -7.99
C GLU A 142 8.49 2.91 -6.83
N ILE A 143 7.90 2.13 -5.93
CA ILE A 143 8.64 1.50 -4.83
C ILE A 143 9.74 0.58 -5.37
N LYS A 144 9.41 -0.25 -6.37
CA LYS A 144 10.36 -1.19 -6.95
C LYS A 144 11.55 -0.48 -7.60
N GLU A 145 11.30 0.61 -8.32
CA GLU A 145 12.37 1.44 -8.91
C GLU A 145 13.30 2.01 -7.82
N LEU A 146 12.74 2.48 -6.70
CA LEU A 146 13.54 2.96 -5.56
C LEU A 146 14.33 1.83 -4.88
N GLU A 147 13.76 0.65 -4.73
CA GLU A 147 14.46 -0.52 -4.17
C GLU A 147 15.64 -0.93 -5.07
N GLU A 148 15.44 -0.97 -6.38
CA GLU A 148 16.49 -1.29 -7.35
C GLU A 148 17.64 -0.28 -7.30
N GLU A 149 17.34 1.01 -7.15
CA GLU A 149 18.35 2.05 -7.00
C GLU A 149 19.16 1.90 -5.70
N ILE A 150 18.49 1.60 -4.57
CA ILE A 150 19.18 1.32 -3.31
C ILE A 150 20.14 0.14 -3.44
N VAL A 151 19.72 -0.95 -4.10
CA VAL A 151 20.57 -2.12 -4.33
C VAL A 151 21.80 -1.75 -5.16
N ARG A 152 21.63 -0.88 -6.18
CA ARG A 152 22.74 -0.37 -7.00
C ARG A 152 23.74 0.45 -6.16
N LEU A 153 23.25 1.36 -5.33
CA LEU A 153 24.08 2.19 -4.45
C LEU A 153 24.83 1.35 -3.42
N GLN A 154 24.17 0.40 -2.78
CA GLN A 154 24.80 -0.52 -1.83
C GLN A 154 25.93 -1.31 -2.47
N LYS A 155 25.74 -1.80 -3.70
CA LYS A 155 26.79 -2.50 -4.45
C LYS A 155 28.00 -1.61 -4.70
N LEU A 156 27.78 -0.34 -5.05
CA LEU A 156 28.86 0.62 -5.31
C LEU A 156 29.68 0.90 -4.04
N VAL A 157 29.01 1.13 -2.90
CA VAL A 157 29.68 1.32 -1.60
C VAL A 157 30.54 0.09 -1.25
N ILE A 158 30.00 -1.12 -1.37
CA ILE A 158 30.74 -2.37 -1.07
C ILE A 158 31.99 -2.50 -1.96
N LEU A 159 31.89 -2.18 -3.25
CA LEU A 159 33.01 -2.25 -4.18
C LEU A 159 34.11 -1.24 -3.82
N ASN A 160 33.73 0.00 -3.51
CA ASN A 160 34.69 1.04 -3.13
C ASN A 160 35.44 0.67 -1.85
N THR A 161 34.74 0.19 -0.83
CA THR A 161 35.38 -0.25 0.43
C THR A 161 36.36 -1.42 0.21
N LYS A 162 36.04 -2.35 -0.71
CA LYS A 162 36.90 -3.50 -1.00
C LYS A 162 38.17 -3.12 -1.78
N ILE A 163 38.07 -2.17 -2.70
CA ILE A 163 39.24 -1.66 -3.43
C ILE A 163 40.22 -0.98 -2.48
N GLU A 164 39.69 -0.17 -1.54
CA GLU A 164 40.50 0.53 -0.54
C GLU A 164 41.19 -0.44 0.44
N SER A 165 40.55 -1.55 0.84
CA SER A 165 41.20 -2.57 1.67
C SER A 165 42.36 -3.27 0.95
N ASP A 166 42.20 -3.59 -0.34
CA ASP A 166 43.23 -4.26 -1.14
C ASP A 166 44.44 -3.35 -1.45
N GLU A 167 44.24 -2.03 -1.47
CA GLU A 167 45.31 -1.03 -1.61
C GLU A 167 46.07 -0.76 -0.30
N GLN A 168 45.41 -0.89 0.85
CA GLN A 168 46.05 -0.77 2.17
C GLN A 168 46.92 -2.00 2.51
N GLU A 169 46.58 -3.20 2.05
CA GLU A 169 47.41 -4.42 2.26
C GLU A 169 48.67 -4.48 1.39
N LYS A 170 48.79 -3.63 0.36
CA LYS A 170 49.94 -3.59 -0.57
C LYS A 170 51.00 -2.52 -0.22
N LYS A 171 50.78 -1.72 0.82
CA LYS A 171 51.73 -0.74 1.35
C LYS A 171 52.37 -1.24 2.64
#